data_AF-A0A376P4F1-F1
#
_entry.id   AF-A0A376P4F1-F1
#
_cell.length_a   1.000
_cell.length_b   1.000
_cell.length_c   1.000
_cell.angle_alpha   90.00
_cell.angle_beta   90.00
_cell.angle_gamma   90.00
#
_symmetry.space_group_name_H-M   'P 1'
#
loop_
_entity.id
_entity.type
_entity.pdbx_description
1 polymer ?
#
loop_
_entity_poly.entity_id
_entity_poly.type
_entity_poly.pdbx_seq_one_letter_code
_entity_poly.pdbx_strand_id
1 'polypeptide(L)'
;MERLNLVQSIITRTADFINNVMIPDALAIGQFNKPWSEIGTGLSDKCVLSYGAFPDIANDFGEKSLLMPGGAVINGDFNNVLPVDLVDPQQVQEFVDHAWYRYPNDQVGRHPFDGITDPWYNPGDVKGSDTNIQQLNEQERYSWIKAPRWRGNAMEVGRWRAR
;
A
#
# COMPACT_ATOMS: atom_id res chain seq x y z
N MET A 1 13.45 8.54 35.30
CA MET A 1 12.28 7.76 35.78
C MET A 1 10.94 8.43 35.47
N GLU A 2 10.76 9.72 35.74
CA GLU A 2 9.50 10.43 35.49
C GLU A 2 8.98 10.30 34.03
N ARG A 3 9.84 10.49 33.02
CA ARG A 3 9.48 10.30 31.61
C ARG A 3 9.06 8.87 31.25
N LEU A 4 9.73 7.84 31.79
CA LEU A 4 9.39 6.44 31.54
C LEU A 4 8.07 6.05 32.20
N ASN A 5 7.79 6.58 33.39
CA ASN A 5 6.50 6.39 34.06
C ASN A 5 5.35 7.00 33.26
N LEU A 6 5.57 8.19 32.68
CA LEU A 6 4.61 8.80 31.77
C LEU A 6 4.36 7.91 30.55
N VAL A 7 5.43 7.45 29.87
CA VAL A 7 5.32 6.53 28.71
C VAL A 7 4.52 5.29 29.08
N GLN A 8 4.85 4.62 30.19
CA GLN A 8 4.13 3.44 30.66
C GLN A 8 2.65 3.72 30.90
N SER A 9 2.32 4.84 31.56
CA SER A 9 0.92 5.20 31.83
C SER A 9 0.11 5.39 30.55
N ILE A 10 0.72 5.92 29.49
CA ILE A 10 0.07 6.10 28.20
C ILE A 10 -0.09 4.75 27.49
N ILE A 11 0.94 3.90 27.48
CA ILE A 11 0.85 2.54 26.90
C ILE A 11 -0.32 1.76 27.50
N THR A 12 -0.44 1.75 28.84
CA THR A 12 -1.53 1.04 29.54
C THR A 12 -2.88 1.59 29.13
N ARG A 13 -3.08 2.92 29.19
CA ARG A 13 -4.36 3.56 28.84
C ARG A 13 -4.72 3.37 27.37
N THR A 14 -3.74 3.38 26.47
CA THR A 14 -3.96 3.13 25.04
C THR A 14 -4.44 1.71 24.80
N ALA A 15 -3.79 0.70 25.41
CA ALA A 15 -4.20 -0.69 25.28
C ALA A 15 -5.61 -0.93 25.86
N ASP A 16 -5.90 -0.38 27.04
CA ASP A 16 -7.21 -0.49 27.68
C ASP A 16 -8.32 0.10 26.81
N PHE A 17 -8.07 1.26 26.20
CA PHE A 17 -9.04 1.89 25.30
C PHE A 17 -9.25 1.10 24.01
N ILE A 18 -8.17 0.64 23.36
CA ILE A 18 -8.27 -0.13 22.12
C ILE A 18 -9.04 -1.43 22.38
N ASN A 19 -8.70 -2.16 23.44
CA ASN A 19 -9.28 -3.47 23.71
C ASN A 19 -10.74 -3.41 24.18
N ASN A 20 -11.10 -2.39 24.97
CA ASN A 20 -12.43 -2.34 25.60
C ASN A 20 -13.41 -1.39 24.89
N VAL A 21 -12.96 -0.60 23.90
CA VAL A 21 -13.82 0.31 23.13
C VAL A 21 -13.67 0.05 21.62
N MET A 22 -12.47 0.23 21.07
CA MET A 22 -12.27 0.15 19.61
C MET A 22 -12.58 -1.25 19.04
N ILE A 23 -12.06 -2.31 19.66
CA ILE A 23 -12.26 -3.69 19.21
C ILE A 23 -13.74 -4.12 19.29
N PRO A 24 -14.45 -3.98 20.43
CA PRO A 24 -15.85 -4.38 20.51
C PRO A 24 -16.73 -3.58 19.55
N ASP A 25 -16.49 -2.28 19.37
CA ASP A 25 -17.26 -1.46 18.43
C ASP A 25 -17.01 -1.88 16.97
N ALA A 26 -15.76 -2.15 16.59
CA ALA A 26 -15.43 -2.66 15.26
C ALA A 26 -16.08 -4.04 15.00
N LEU A 27 -16.11 -4.92 16.00
CA LEU A 27 -16.81 -6.20 15.91
C LEU A 27 -18.33 -6.01 15.78
N ALA A 28 -18.93 -5.09 16.54
CA ALA A 28 -20.34 -4.77 16.44
C ALA A 28 -20.70 -4.24 15.04
N ILE A 29 -19.91 -3.31 14.50
CA ILE A 29 -20.07 -2.84 13.11
C ILE A 29 -20.05 -4.03 12.14
N GLY A 30 -19.12 -4.97 12.31
CA GLY A 30 -19.06 -6.19 11.49
C GLY A 30 -20.30 -7.09 11.64
N GLN A 31 -20.87 -7.21 12.85
CA GLN A 31 -22.10 -7.98 13.07
C GLN A 31 -23.33 -7.37 12.39
N PHE A 32 -23.42 -6.04 12.36
CA PHE A 32 -24.55 -5.33 11.74
C PHE A 32 -24.39 -5.13 10.22
N ASN A 33 -23.17 -5.23 9.70
CA ASN A 33 -22.85 -4.97 8.29
C ASN A 33 -22.27 -6.21 7.58
N LYS A 34 -22.68 -7.43 7.96
CA LYS A 34 -22.16 -8.69 7.39
C LYS A 34 -22.08 -8.74 5.85
N PRO A 35 -23.06 -8.22 5.09
CA PRO A 35 -22.98 -8.21 3.62
C PRO A 35 -21.76 -7.46 3.07
N TRP A 36 -21.24 -6.46 3.80
CA TRP A 36 -20.02 -5.75 3.41
C TRP A 36 -18.77 -6.63 3.40
N SER A 37 -18.81 -7.81 4.02
CA SER A 37 -17.70 -8.75 3.92
C SER A 37 -17.49 -9.28 2.50
N GLU A 38 -18.50 -9.22 1.63
CA GLU A 38 -18.45 -9.65 0.23
C GLU A 38 -18.29 -8.48 -0.76
N ILE A 39 -18.22 -7.25 -0.25
CA ILE A 39 -18.11 -6.02 -1.05
C ILE A 39 -16.72 -5.45 -0.88
N GLY A 40 -16.09 -5.01 -1.98
CA GLY A 40 -14.80 -4.33 -1.94
C GLY A 40 -13.59 -5.25 -1.84
N THR A 41 -13.70 -6.54 -2.19
CA THR A 41 -12.58 -7.48 -2.22
C THR A 41 -11.38 -6.98 -3.05
N GLY A 42 -11.63 -6.35 -4.20
CA GLY A 42 -10.57 -5.69 -4.96
C GLY A 42 -9.44 -6.65 -5.39
N LEU A 43 -8.23 -6.39 -4.90
CA LEU A 43 -7.04 -7.20 -5.09
C LEU A 43 -6.67 -8.01 -3.86
N SER A 44 -7.37 -7.85 -2.72
CA SER A 44 -7.07 -8.53 -1.46
C SER A 44 -7.09 -10.06 -1.54
N ASP A 45 -7.80 -10.64 -2.51
CA ASP A 45 -7.87 -12.08 -2.78
C ASP A 45 -6.92 -12.53 -3.91
N LYS A 46 -6.12 -11.62 -4.47
CA LYS A 46 -5.25 -11.86 -5.63
C LYS A 46 -3.80 -11.49 -5.36
N CYS A 47 -3.54 -10.23 -5.02
CA CYS A 47 -2.21 -9.66 -4.97
C CYS A 47 -2.03 -8.73 -3.78
N VAL A 48 -1.27 -9.16 -2.77
CA VAL A 48 -0.99 -8.37 -1.55
C VAL A 48 0.51 -8.30 -1.27
N LEU A 49 0.96 -7.20 -0.66
CA LEU A 49 2.38 -6.93 -0.42
C LEU A 49 2.61 -6.32 0.97
N SER A 50 3.62 -6.84 1.67
CA SER A 50 4.20 -6.29 2.89
C SER A 50 5.72 -6.31 2.80
N TYR A 51 6.40 -5.27 3.28
CA TYR A 51 7.87 -5.30 3.41
C TYR A 51 8.32 -5.87 4.77
N GLY A 52 7.40 -5.97 5.72
CA GLY A 52 7.71 -6.27 7.11
C GLY A 52 8.21 -5.04 7.88
N ALA A 53 8.14 -5.12 9.20
CA ALA A 53 8.43 -4.01 10.11
C ALA A 53 8.78 -4.50 11.53
N PHE A 54 9.17 -3.55 12.38
CA PHE A 54 9.50 -3.75 13.80
C PHE A 54 10.63 -4.78 14.01
N PRO A 55 11.88 -4.46 13.60
CA PRO A 55 13.02 -5.31 13.87
C PRO A 55 13.29 -5.41 15.37
N ASP A 56 13.31 -6.62 15.91
CA ASP A 56 13.64 -6.91 17.31
C ASP A 56 15.16 -6.98 17.53
N ILE A 57 15.91 -7.37 16.49
CA ILE A 57 17.37 -7.34 16.47
C ILE A 57 17.82 -6.03 15.82
N ALA A 58 18.49 -5.18 16.59
CA ALA A 58 18.91 -3.86 16.13
C ALA A 58 19.80 -3.95 14.87
N ASN A 59 19.41 -3.21 13.82
CA ASN A 59 20.06 -3.16 12.51
C ASN A 59 19.98 -4.44 11.66
N ASP A 60 19.23 -5.45 12.09
CA ASP A 60 18.89 -6.62 11.29
C ASP A 60 17.47 -6.46 10.74
N PHE A 61 17.35 -6.38 9.41
CA PHE A 61 16.09 -6.28 8.69
C PHE A 61 15.69 -7.59 8.00
N GLY A 62 16.32 -8.70 8.38
CA GLY A 62 15.99 -10.03 7.90
C GLY A 62 14.72 -10.59 8.54
N GLU A 63 14.21 -11.67 7.94
CA GLU A 63 12.98 -12.36 8.34
C GLU A 63 12.94 -12.75 9.83
N LYS A 64 14.08 -13.12 10.42
CA LYS A 64 14.16 -13.53 11.83
C LYS A 64 14.01 -12.37 12.82
N SER A 65 14.23 -11.14 12.38
CA SER A 65 14.21 -9.94 13.21
C SER A 65 12.86 -9.23 13.15
N LEU A 66 12.20 -9.23 11.99
CA LEU A 66 10.96 -8.47 11.78
C LEU A 66 9.77 -9.12 12.49
N LEU A 67 9.23 -8.45 13.51
CA LEU A 67 8.03 -8.91 14.24
C LEU A 67 6.75 -8.80 13.41
N MET A 68 6.72 -7.89 12.43
CA MET A 68 5.69 -7.85 11.40
C MET A 68 6.23 -8.51 10.12
N PRO A 69 5.60 -9.59 9.61
CA PRO A 69 6.09 -10.31 8.44
C PRO A 69 6.12 -9.47 7.15
N GLY A 70 7.14 -9.71 6.34
CA GLY A 70 7.23 -9.26 4.94
C GLY A 70 6.90 -10.38 3.97
N GLY A 71 6.55 -10.03 2.73
CA GLY A 71 6.25 -10.96 1.65
C GLY A 71 5.28 -10.40 0.63
N ALA A 72 5.24 -11.04 -0.54
CA ALA A 72 4.30 -10.76 -1.61
C ALA A 72 3.51 -12.03 -1.96
N VAL A 73 2.20 -11.88 -2.18
CA VAL A 73 1.35 -12.91 -2.78
C VAL A 73 0.87 -12.38 -4.11
N ILE A 74 0.85 -13.22 -5.14
CA ILE A 74 0.32 -12.89 -6.47
C ILE A 74 -0.59 -14.03 -6.95
N ASN A 75 -1.48 -13.73 -7.90
CA ASN A 75 -2.40 -14.70 -8.53
C ASN A 75 -3.29 -15.47 -7.54
N GLY A 76 -3.51 -14.95 -6.33
CA GLY A 76 -4.30 -15.59 -5.28
C GLY A 76 -3.65 -16.83 -4.65
N ASP A 77 -2.35 -17.07 -4.88
CA ASP A 77 -1.64 -18.22 -4.32
C ASP A 77 -1.09 -17.91 -2.91
N PHE A 78 -1.99 -17.89 -1.92
CA PHE A 78 -1.61 -17.65 -0.52
C PHE A 78 -0.77 -18.77 0.11
N ASN A 79 -0.61 -19.91 -0.57
CA ASN A 79 0.29 -20.97 -0.12
C ASN A 79 1.76 -20.66 -0.44
N ASN A 80 2.01 -19.69 -1.32
CA ASN A 80 3.34 -19.32 -1.78
C ASN A 80 3.62 -17.83 -1.53
N VAL A 81 4.12 -17.51 -0.34
CA VAL A 81 4.55 -16.16 -0.01
C VAL A 81 5.96 -15.93 -0.57
N LEU A 82 6.06 -15.00 -1.52
CA LEU A 82 7.31 -14.69 -2.20
C LEU A 82 8.13 -13.67 -1.40
N PRO A 83 9.46 -13.84 -1.30
CA PRO A 83 10.32 -12.86 -0.65
C PRO A 83 10.39 -11.57 -1.48
N VAL A 84 10.55 -10.44 -0.79
CA VAL A 84 10.66 -9.11 -1.40
C VAL A 84 12.08 -8.59 -1.23
N ASP A 85 12.67 -8.14 -2.33
CA ASP A 85 13.96 -7.46 -2.36
C ASP A 85 13.76 -6.06 -2.97
N LEU A 86 14.05 -5.03 -2.18
CA LEU A 86 13.89 -3.63 -2.56
C LEU A 86 15.06 -3.08 -3.38
N VAL A 87 16.10 -3.88 -3.62
CA VAL A 87 17.25 -3.54 -4.45
C VAL A 87 17.14 -4.16 -5.84
N ASP A 88 16.41 -5.27 -5.98
CA ASP A 88 16.17 -5.93 -7.26
C ASP A 88 15.36 -5.01 -8.21
N PRO A 89 15.97 -4.52 -9.31
CA PRO A 89 15.32 -3.59 -10.23
C PRO A 89 14.11 -4.19 -10.98
N GLN A 90 13.94 -5.51 -10.94
CA GLN A 90 12.81 -6.22 -11.54
C GLN A 90 11.60 -6.34 -10.60
N GLN A 91 11.73 -5.95 -9.32
CA GLN A 91 10.65 -6.03 -8.34
C GLN A 91 9.83 -4.75 -8.32
N VAL A 92 10.22 -3.77 -7.52
CA VAL A 92 9.43 -2.56 -7.31
C VAL A 92 9.70 -1.58 -8.45
N GLN A 93 8.68 -1.27 -9.23
CA GLN A 93 8.78 -0.33 -10.35
C GLN A 93 7.61 0.65 -10.36
N GLU A 94 7.87 1.91 -10.69
CA GLU A 94 6.83 2.94 -10.87
C GLU A 94 6.63 3.27 -12.34
N PHE A 95 5.36 3.27 -12.77
CA PHE A 95 4.92 3.65 -14.11
C PHE A 95 4.22 5.02 -14.08
N VAL A 96 4.25 5.74 -15.21
CA VAL A 96 3.72 7.12 -15.34
C VAL A 96 2.92 7.38 -16.62
N ASP A 97 2.66 6.36 -17.42
CA ASP A 97 1.80 6.39 -18.63
C ASP A 97 0.42 6.99 -18.34
N HIS A 98 -0.16 6.69 -17.18
CA HIS A 98 -1.44 7.24 -16.72
C HIS A 98 -1.32 8.33 -15.64
N ALA A 99 -0.12 8.87 -15.41
CA ALA A 99 0.15 9.88 -14.40
C ALA A 99 0.73 11.17 -14.99
N TRP A 100 0.58 12.28 -14.29
CA TRP A 100 1.06 13.61 -14.69
C TRP A 100 2.57 13.78 -14.44
N TYR A 101 3.38 12.92 -15.04
CA TYR A 101 4.85 12.97 -14.99
C TYR A 101 5.49 12.65 -16.34
N ARG A 102 6.75 13.07 -16.52
CA ARG A 102 7.55 12.80 -17.72
C ARG A 102 8.61 11.74 -17.44
N TYR A 103 8.56 10.65 -18.19
CA TYR A 103 9.67 9.72 -18.37
C TYR A 103 10.19 9.79 -19.82
N PRO A 104 11.47 9.45 -20.06
CA PRO A 104 12.00 9.31 -21.42
C PRO A 104 11.23 8.27 -22.26
N ASN A 105 10.75 7.21 -21.61
CA ASN A 105 9.83 6.22 -22.16
C ASN A 105 8.80 5.91 -21.07
N ASP A 106 7.53 6.24 -21.31
CA ASP A 106 6.43 6.07 -20.35
C ASP A 106 5.84 4.65 -20.33
N GLN A 107 6.17 3.82 -21.33
CA GLN A 107 5.72 2.42 -21.44
C GLN A 107 6.48 1.45 -20.53
N VAL A 108 7.50 1.93 -19.81
CA VAL A 108 8.34 1.11 -18.94
C VAL A 108 8.37 1.66 -17.52
N GLY A 109 8.33 0.75 -16.56
CA GLY A 109 8.46 1.07 -15.14
C GLY A 109 9.91 1.36 -14.79
N ARG A 110 10.12 2.23 -13.80
CA ARG A 110 11.45 2.52 -13.25
C ARG A 110 11.54 2.08 -11.80
N HIS A 111 12.62 1.39 -11.46
CA HIS A 111 12.96 1.14 -10.07
C HIS A 111 13.22 2.46 -9.34
N PRO A 112 12.89 2.64 -8.05
CA PRO A 112 13.07 3.91 -7.34
C PRO A 112 14.49 4.50 -7.39
N PHE A 113 15.54 3.66 -7.43
CA PHE A 113 16.91 4.15 -7.61
C PHE A 113 17.16 4.85 -8.95
N ASP A 114 16.38 4.50 -9.98
CA ASP A 114 16.38 5.15 -11.30
C ASP A 114 15.16 6.06 -11.48
N GLY A 115 14.44 6.37 -10.41
CA GLY A 115 13.18 7.11 -10.43
C GLY A 115 13.35 8.54 -10.94
N ILE A 116 12.36 9.02 -11.70
CA ILE A 116 12.30 10.41 -12.16
C ILE A 116 11.04 11.04 -11.58
N THR A 117 11.13 12.28 -11.13
CA THR A 117 9.96 13.07 -10.71
C THR A 117 10.00 14.41 -11.40
N ASP A 118 9.53 14.42 -12.65
CA ASP A 118 9.36 15.62 -13.48
C ASP A 118 7.85 15.84 -13.71
N PRO A 119 7.20 16.75 -12.96
CA PRO A 119 5.76 16.93 -13.00
C PRO A 119 5.29 17.53 -14.33
N TRP A 120 4.24 16.95 -14.90
CA TRP A 120 3.66 17.40 -16.16
C TRP A 120 2.16 17.28 -16.13
N TYR A 121 1.52 18.38 -15.73
CA TYR A 121 0.07 18.50 -15.78
C TYR A 121 -0.38 18.48 -17.24
N ASN A 122 -0.93 17.33 -17.65
CA ASN A 122 -1.48 17.13 -18.97
C ASN A 122 -2.70 16.20 -18.83
N PRO A 123 -3.88 16.77 -18.54
CA PRO A 123 -5.10 15.99 -18.39
C PRO A 123 -5.65 15.45 -19.72
N GLY A 124 -5.09 15.89 -20.85
CA GLY A 124 -5.48 15.41 -22.17
C GLY A 124 -6.87 15.88 -22.62
N ASP A 125 -7.58 15.03 -23.36
CA ASP A 125 -8.94 15.33 -23.86
C ASP A 125 -10.00 15.08 -22.78
N VAL A 126 -10.05 15.96 -21.79
CA VAL A 126 -11.06 15.93 -20.72
C VAL A 126 -12.36 16.57 -21.17
N LYS A 127 -13.48 16.10 -20.61
CA LYS A 127 -14.74 16.84 -20.70
C LYS A 127 -14.62 18.12 -19.87
N GLY A 128 -14.67 19.29 -20.53
CA GLY A 128 -14.53 20.60 -19.90
C GLY A 128 -13.27 21.31 -20.40
N SER A 129 -12.40 21.72 -19.47
CA SER A 129 -11.07 22.26 -19.77
C SER A 129 -10.03 21.75 -18.78
N ASP A 130 -8.75 21.97 -19.07
CA ASP A 130 -7.61 21.69 -18.19
C ASP A 130 -7.76 22.29 -16.77
N THR A 131 -8.49 23.37 -16.63
CA THR A 131 -8.72 24.11 -15.39
C THR A 131 -10.14 23.92 -14.84
N ASN A 132 -10.99 23.18 -15.56
CA ASN A 132 -12.37 22.88 -15.18
C ASN A 132 -12.77 21.48 -15.68
N ILE A 133 -12.15 20.47 -15.09
CA ILE A 133 -12.37 19.06 -15.44
C ILE A 133 -13.75 18.62 -14.92
N GLN A 134 -14.65 18.23 -15.82
CA GLN A 134 -15.93 17.60 -15.46
C GLN A 134 -15.81 16.07 -15.41
N GLN A 135 -15.02 15.49 -16.33
CA GLN A 135 -14.69 14.07 -16.37
C GLN A 135 -13.24 13.93 -16.82
N LEU A 136 -12.45 13.17 -16.06
CA LEU A 136 -11.10 12.77 -16.44
C LEU A 136 -11.18 11.81 -17.63
N ASN A 137 -10.13 11.78 -18.44
CA ASN A 137 -9.93 10.77 -19.47
C ASN A 137 -8.98 9.68 -18.92
N GLU A 138 -9.53 8.58 -18.42
CA GLU A 138 -8.75 7.48 -17.86
C GLU A 138 -7.99 6.64 -18.89
N GLN A 139 -8.28 6.82 -20.20
CA GLN A 139 -7.46 6.25 -21.26
C GLN A 139 -6.13 6.99 -21.43
N GLU A 140 -6.00 8.19 -20.86
CA GLU A 140 -4.80 9.03 -20.87
C GLU A 140 -4.28 9.27 -19.44
N ARG A 141 -3.60 10.39 -19.20
CA ARG A 141 -3.02 10.73 -17.89
C ARG A 141 -4.07 11.41 -17.02
N TYR A 142 -4.35 10.83 -15.86
CA TYR A 142 -5.48 11.27 -15.03
C TYR A 142 -5.15 11.51 -13.55
N SER A 143 -3.89 11.38 -13.12
CA SER A 143 -3.54 11.45 -11.69
C SER A 143 -2.15 11.99 -11.41
N TRP A 144 -1.98 12.62 -10.23
CA TRP A 144 -0.68 12.92 -9.63
C TRP A 144 -0.05 11.72 -8.93
N ILE A 145 -0.74 10.59 -8.85
CA ILE A 145 -0.26 9.36 -8.21
C ILE A 145 0.40 8.50 -9.30
N LYS A 146 1.69 8.18 -9.11
CA LYS A 146 2.38 7.20 -9.96
C LYS A 146 1.83 5.79 -9.75
N ALA A 147 2.07 4.89 -10.68
CA ALA A 147 1.56 3.52 -10.63
C ALA A 147 2.66 2.53 -10.22
N PRO A 148 2.89 2.25 -8.91
CA PRO A 148 3.82 1.22 -8.48
C PRO A 148 3.31 -0.18 -8.81
N ARG A 149 4.22 -1.07 -9.16
CA ARG A 149 3.98 -2.50 -9.43
C ARG A 149 5.10 -3.32 -8.80
N TRP A 150 4.78 -4.55 -8.40
CA TRP A 150 5.78 -5.54 -7.95
C TRP A 150 5.87 -6.67 -8.98
N ARG A 151 7.02 -6.81 -9.64
CA ARG A 151 7.22 -7.74 -10.78
C ARG A 151 6.12 -7.59 -11.85
N GLY A 152 5.69 -6.35 -12.12
CA GLY A 152 4.60 -6.02 -13.04
C GLY A 152 3.17 -6.19 -12.47
N ASN A 153 3.01 -6.78 -11.28
CA ASN A 153 1.70 -6.99 -10.66
C ASN A 153 1.23 -5.74 -9.91
N ALA A 154 -0.06 -5.41 -10.02
CA ALA A 154 -0.70 -4.44 -9.14
C ALA A 154 -0.93 -5.08 -7.77
N MET A 155 -0.52 -4.40 -6.71
CA MET A 155 -0.53 -4.92 -5.36
C MET A 155 -1.38 -4.06 -4.44
N GLU A 156 -2.05 -4.72 -3.51
CA GLU A 156 -2.76 -4.07 -2.41
C GLU A 156 -1.91 -4.13 -1.13
N VAL A 157 -1.75 -2.98 -0.45
CA VAL A 157 -0.84 -2.80 0.71
C VAL A 157 -1.59 -2.23 1.90
N GLY A 158 -1.23 -2.63 3.12
CA GLY A 158 -1.90 -2.18 4.34
C GLY A 158 -2.39 -3.35 5.18
N ARG A 159 -3.33 -3.07 6.10
CA ARG A 159 -3.87 -4.08 6.99
C ARG A 159 -4.98 -4.85 6.30
N TRP A 160 -4.68 -6.10 5.98
CA TRP A 160 -5.65 -7.04 5.41
C TRP A 160 -5.89 -8.19 6.37
N ARG A 161 -7.07 -8.79 6.26
CA ARG A 161 -7.33 -10.11 6.84
C ARG A 161 -7.40 -11.05 5.65
N ALA A 162 -6.34 -11.84 5.43
CA ALA A 162 -6.45 -13.02 4.58
C ALA A 162 -7.55 -13.91 5.21
N ARG A 163 -8.54 -14.29 4.40
CA ARG A 163 -9.59 -15.23 4.83
C ARG A 163 -9.03 -16.63 4.92
#